data_AF-A0A9E1SAT1-F1
#
_entry.id   AF-A0A9E1SAT1-F1
#
_cell.length_a   1.000
_cell.length_b   1.000
_cell.length_c   1.000
_cell.angle_alpha   90.00
_cell.angle_beta   90.00
_cell.angle_gamma   90.00
#
_symmetry.space_group_name_H-M   'P 1'
#
loop_
_entity.id
_entity.type
_entity.pdbx_description
1 polymer ?
#
loop_
_entity_poly.entity_id
_entity_poly.type
_entity_poly.pdbx_seq_one_letter_code
_entity_poly.pdbx_strand_id
1 'polypeptide(L)'
;MKYIKKKTILPNFHFMITAFLTCLISSMGFSQVALVEYHGALKNMMHKGDITAKADLSDLKKTEHLYALGALENLKGEIQIFDSKPYNTMVDGKALMFDQSFSKKATLLVYASVSEWNNIVIPNNVVTYEQLEAFIKQEAVKNRIDTDAPFPFLIEGTAKSFDWHVIDWKEGDTEHSHKKHISSGLNGTVRKRQVEMLGFYSNAHHAIFTHHTTNMHIHVKTTDNKIAGHVDDLTLGKGMLLKLPAHN
;
A
#
# COMPACT_ATOMS: atom_id res chain seq x y z
N MET A 1 54.90 82.31 29.15
CA MET A 1 55.32 81.42 28.03
C MET A 1 54.20 80.40 27.86
N LYS A 2 53.18 80.57 27.00
CA LYS A 2 53.10 80.59 25.53
C LYS A 2 53.56 79.28 24.84
N TYR A 3 52.60 78.65 24.14
CA TYR A 3 52.69 77.59 23.10
C TYR A 3 52.88 76.13 23.60
N ILE A 4 52.18 75.07 23.15
CA ILE A 4 51.47 74.74 21.89
C ILE A 4 50.31 73.76 22.18
N LYS A 5 49.13 73.97 21.55
CA LYS A 5 48.03 72.99 21.45
C LYS A 5 48.42 71.89 20.44
N LYS A 6 48.46 70.61 20.85
CA LYS A 6 48.44 69.46 19.93
C LYS A 6 47.00 69.04 19.67
N LYS A 7 46.53 69.23 18.42
CA LYS A 7 45.38 68.50 17.86
C LYS A 7 45.90 67.14 17.39
N THR A 8 45.28 66.06 17.84
CA THR A 8 45.42 64.75 17.20
C THR A 8 44.04 64.17 16.97
N ILE A 9 43.87 63.70 15.74
CA ILE A 9 42.63 63.39 15.04
C ILE A 9 42.10 62.02 15.50
N LEU A 10 40.82 61.91 15.86
CA LEU A 10 40.17 60.62 16.07
C LEU A 10 39.97 59.91 14.72
N PRO A 11 40.25 58.61 14.59
CA PRO A 11 39.79 57.84 13.45
C PRO A 11 38.32 57.44 13.65
N ASN A 12 37.49 57.76 12.66
CA ASN A 12 36.11 57.30 12.53
C ASN A 12 36.10 55.77 12.34
N PHE A 13 35.67 55.04 13.35
CA PHE A 13 35.35 53.61 13.21
C PHE A 13 34.00 53.49 12.50
N HIS A 14 34.01 53.22 11.19
CA HIS A 14 32.82 52.77 10.48
C HIS A 14 32.58 51.29 10.81
N PHE A 15 31.54 51.04 11.59
CA PHE A 15 31.05 49.71 11.90
C PHE A 15 30.26 49.19 10.67
N MET A 16 30.92 48.42 9.79
CA MET A 16 30.21 47.68 8.74
C MET A 16 29.52 46.47 9.37
N ILE A 17 28.22 46.60 9.63
CA ILE A 17 27.36 45.46 9.97
C ILE A 17 27.05 44.74 8.65
N THR A 18 27.78 43.65 8.38
CA THR A 18 27.40 42.70 7.34
C THR A 18 26.24 41.85 7.85
N ALA A 19 25.03 42.20 7.44
CA ALA A 19 23.86 41.36 7.66
C ALA A 19 24.01 40.08 6.81
N PHE A 20 24.43 38.98 7.45
CA PHE A 20 24.30 37.64 6.88
C PHE A 20 22.82 37.30 6.83
N LEU A 21 22.20 37.49 5.66
CA LEU A 21 20.88 36.96 5.37
C LEU A 21 21.02 35.45 5.23
N THR A 22 20.90 34.72 6.33
CA THR A 22 20.71 33.27 6.31
C THR A 22 19.37 33.00 5.64
N CYS A 23 19.42 32.66 4.36
CA CYS A 23 18.31 32.06 3.65
C CYS A 23 18.05 30.71 4.33
N LEU A 24 17.07 30.68 5.24
CA LEU A 24 16.47 29.46 5.74
C LEU A 24 15.77 28.81 4.56
N ILE A 25 16.51 27.97 3.84
CA ILE A 25 15.90 26.98 2.95
C ILE A 25 15.13 26.05 3.88
N SER A 26 13.84 26.30 4.06
CA SER A 26 12.94 25.32 4.64
C SER A 26 12.92 24.15 3.66
N SER A 27 13.77 23.15 3.88
CA SER A 27 13.59 21.85 3.25
C SER A 27 12.22 21.36 3.72
N MET A 28 11.21 21.46 2.86
CA MET A 28 9.96 20.73 3.04
C MET A 28 10.35 19.26 2.92
N GLY A 29 10.71 18.65 4.05
CA GLY A 29 11.05 17.25 4.12
C GLY A 29 9.80 16.45 3.77
N PHE A 30 9.86 15.64 2.72
CA PHE A 30 8.94 14.53 2.58
C PHE A 30 9.13 13.63 3.80
N SER A 31 8.06 13.41 4.56
CA SER A 31 8.06 12.54 5.75
C SER A 31 8.39 11.10 5.32
N GLN A 32 9.05 10.33 6.20
CA GLN A 32 9.32 8.92 5.95
C GLN A 32 8.01 8.13 5.94
N VAL A 33 7.42 7.97 4.76
CA VAL A 33 6.35 7.00 4.52
C VAL A 33 6.89 5.60 4.86
N ALA A 34 6.03 4.74 5.37
CA ALA A 34 6.35 3.33 5.61
C ALA A 34 7.05 2.73 4.37
N LEU A 35 8.25 2.20 4.56
CA LEU A 35 8.99 1.55 3.48
C LEU A 35 8.18 0.35 2.98
N VAL A 36 7.81 0.37 1.70
CA VAL A 36 7.16 -0.76 1.04
C VAL A 36 8.22 -1.68 0.47
N GLU A 37 8.15 -2.95 0.87
CA GLU A 37 8.99 -4.03 0.38
C GLU A 37 8.14 -5.01 -0.43
N TYR A 38 8.75 -5.68 -1.41
CA TYR A 38 8.05 -6.67 -2.22
C TYR A 38 8.98 -7.78 -2.72
N HIS A 39 8.41 -8.97 -2.92
CA HIS A 39 9.08 -10.15 -3.45
C HIS A 39 8.24 -10.78 -4.55
N GLY A 40 8.91 -11.24 -5.61
CA GLY A 40 8.24 -11.79 -6.78
C GLY A 40 7.71 -10.71 -7.74
N ALA A 41 7.10 -11.15 -8.83
CA ALA A 41 6.51 -10.25 -9.83
C ALA A 41 5.45 -10.98 -10.67
N LEU A 42 4.31 -10.34 -10.91
CA LEU A 42 3.22 -10.83 -11.77
C LEU A 42 3.73 -11.26 -13.14
N LYS A 43 4.60 -10.47 -13.79
CA LYS A 43 5.19 -10.82 -15.10
C LYS A 43 6.00 -12.13 -15.09
N ASN A 44 6.61 -12.50 -13.97
CA ASN A 44 7.36 -13.75 -13.89
C ASN A 44 6.40 -14.96 -13.87
N MET A 45 5.29 -14.86 -13.14
CA MET A 45 4.24 -15.87 -13.15
C MET A 45 3.60 -15.94 -14.54
N MET A 46 3.15 -14.79 -15.06
CA MET A 46 2.40 -14.72 -16.31
C MET A 46 3.20 -15.13 -17.55
N HIS A 47 4.49 -14.74 -17.64
CA HIS A 47 5.29 -14.95 -18.86
C HIS A 47 6.29 -16.10 -18.75
N LYS A 48 6.67 -16.50 -17.52
CA LYS A 48 7.67 -17.56 -17.30
C LYS A 48 7.12 -18.76 -16.54
N GLY A 49 5.88 -18.71 -16.06
CA GLY A 49 5.29 -19.76 -15.21
C GLY A 49 6.01 -19.94 -13.87
N ASP A 50 6.81 -18.97 -13.45
CA ASP A 50 7.56 -19.08 -12.18
C ASP A 50 6.65 -18.75 -11.00
N ILE A 51 6.02 -19.80 -10.47
CA ILE A 51 5.12 -19.76 -9.31
C ILE A 51 5.80 -20.25 -8.02
N THR A 52 7.13 -20.35 -8.02
CA THR A 52 7.90 -20.82 -6.86
C THR A 52 7.92 -19.78 -5.73
N ALA A 53 8.18 -20.21 -4.50
CA ALA A 53 8.33 -19.31 -3.35
C ALA A 53 9.45 -18.28 -3.55
N LYS A 54 9.13 -17.02 -3.22
CA LYS A 54 10.02 -15.84 -3.24
C LYS A 54 10.15 -15.17 -1.87
N ALA A 55 9.22 -15.43 -0.95
CA ALA A 55 9.27 -14.99 0.43
C ALA A 55 8.66 -16.05 1.35
N ASP A 56 9.14 -16.11 2.60
CA ASP A 56 8.58 -16.93 3.67
C ASP A 56 7.87 -16.02 4.67
N LEU A 57 6.60 -16.25 4.95
CA LEU A 57 5.85 -15.40 5.88
C LEU A 57 6.41 -15.50 7.31
N SER A 58 7.11 -16.58 7.65
CA SER A 58 7.65 -16.77 9.00
C SER A 58 8.73 -15.74 9.34
N ASP A 59 9.42 -15.19 8.34
CA ASP A 59 10.40 -14.10 8.49
C ASP A 59 9.74 -12.80 8.97
N LEU A 60 8.45 -12.61 8.69
CA LEU A 60 7.68 -11.41 9.04
C LEU A 60 6.88 -11.57 10.35
N LYS A 61 6.95 -12.73 11.01
CA LYS A 61 6.12 -13.05 12.19
C LYS A 61 6.29 -12.07 13.36
N LYS A 62 7.49 -11.47 13.49
CA LYS A 62 7.82 -10.53 14.57
C LYS A 62 7.66 -9.06 14.17
N THR A 63 7.25 -8.80 12.92
CA THR A 63 7.07 -7.44 12.43
C THR A 63 5.77 -6.89 12.99
N GLU A 64 5.88 -5.82 13.78
CA GLU A 64 4.73 -5.11 14.34
C GLU A 64 4.08 -4.22 13.28
N HIS A 65 2.76 -4.04 13.42
CA HIS A 65 1.95 -3.22 12.52
C HIS A 65 2.11 -3.60 11.04
N LEU A 66 2.28 -4.89 10.78
CA LEU A 66 2.52 -5.41 9.45
C LEU A 66 1.22 -5.45 8.63
N TYR A 67 1.27 -4.87 7.44
CA TYR A 67 0.24 -4.99 6.43
C TYR A 67 0.87 -5.60 5.19
N ALA A 68 0.31 -6.72 4.73
CA ALA A 68 0.84 -7.45 3.58
C ALA A 68 -0.27 -8.05 2.73
N LEU A 69 -0.06 -8.11 1.42
CA LEU A 69 -0.90 -8.89 0.52
C LEU A 69 -0.09 -9.56 -0.59
N GLY A 70 -0.66 -10.58 -1.21
CA GLY A 70 -0.02 -11.29 -2.31
C GLY A 70 -0.61 -12.68 -2.55
N ALA A 71 0.12 -13.53 -3.25
CA ALA A 71 -0.31 -14.88 -3.62
C ALA A 71 0.60 -15.93 -3.00
N LEU A 72 0.00 -17.03 -2.53
CA LEU A 72 0.71 -18.19 -1.99
C LEU A 72 1.58 -18.84 -3.08
N GLU A 73 2.67 -19.50 -2.67
CA GLU A 73 3.47 -20.31 -3.57
C GLU A 73 2.62 -21.33 -4.33
N ASN A 74 3.05 -21.65 -5.56
CA ASN A 74 2.32 -22.48 -6.50
C ASN A 74 0.92 -21.97 -6.85
N LEU A 75 0.63 -20.69 -6.56
CA LEU A 75 -0.67 -20.08 -6.78
C LEU A 75 -1.81 -20.85 -6.08
N LYS A 76 -1.55 -21.30 -4.84
CA LYS A 76 -2.49 -22.09 -4.03
C LYS A 76 -3.25 -21.27 -2.99
N GLY A 77 -3.60 -20.04 -3.35
CA GLY A 77 -4.43 -19.15 -2.55
C GLY A 77 -3.84 -17.76 -2.37
N GLU A 78 -4.47 -16.97 -1.50
CA GLU A 78 -4.18 -15.56 -1.28
C GLU A 78 -3.62 -15.29 0.11
N ILE A 79 -2.79 -14.26 0.19
CA ILE A 79 -2.17 -13.74 1.41
C ILE A 79 -2.76 -12.36 1.69
N GLN A 80 -3.21 -12.17 2.92
CA GLN A 80 -3.62 -10.87 3.41
C GLN A 80 -3.37 -10.82 4.92
N ILE A 81 -2.60 -9.82 5.35
CA ILE A 81 -2.20 -9.61 6.74
C ILE A 81 -2.62 -8.19 7.10
N PHE A 82 -3.40 -8.07 8.17
CA PHE A 82 -3.89 -6.80 8.69
C PHE A 82 -3.36 -6.63 10.11
N ASP A 83 -2.57 -5.59 10.35
CA ASP A 83 -2.00 -5.28 11.66
C ASP A 83 -1.36 -6.52 12.33
N SER A 84 -0.44 -7.16 11.60
CA SER A 84 0.27 -8.38 11.99
C SER A 84 -0.61 -9.62 12.21
N LYS A 85 -1.88 -9.62 11.78
CA LYS A 85 -2.78 -10.78 11.84
C LYS A 85 -3.03 -11.34 10.45
N PRO A 86 -2.57 -12.57 10.15
CA PRO A 86 -2.82 -13.22 8.88
C PRO A 86 -4.28 -13.68 8.74
N TYR A 87 -4.80 -13.56 7.52
CA TYR A 87 -6.10 -14.07 7.09
C TYR A 87 -5.95 -14.78 5.74
N ASN A 88 -4.90 -15.58 5.58
CA ASN A 88 -4.59 -16.25 4.32
C ASN A 88 -5.74 -17.19 3.94
N THR A 89 -6.02 -17.32 2.64
CA THR A 89 -7.12 -18.14 2.15
C THR A 89 -6.67 -19.11 1.07
N MET A 90 -7.20 -20.33 1.14
CA MET A 90 -7.00 -21.39 0.16
C MET A 90 -8.37 -21.99 -0.20
N VAL A 91 -8.41 -22.79 -1.26
CA VAL A 91 -9.61 -23.54 -1.66
C VAL A 91 -9.46 -25.00 -1.25
N ASP A 92 -10.48 -25.56 -0.62
CA ASP A 92 -10.64 -27.00 -0.42
C ASP A 92 -11.98 -27.45 -1.00
N GLY A 93 -11.93 -28.05 -2.19
CA GLY A 93 -13.11 -28.43 -2.98
C GLY A 93 -13.98 -27.22 -3.34
N LYS A 94 -15.03 -26.96 -2.56
CA LYS A 94 -15.94 -25.82 -2.75
C LYS A 94 -15.96 -24.87 -1.55
N ALA A 95 -15.10 -25.11 -0.57
CA ALA A 95 -15.03 -24.31 0.64
C ALA A 95 -13.81 -23.38 0.61
N LEU A 96 -13.98 -22.20 1.21
CA LEU A 96 -12.88 -21.30 1.50
C LEU A 96 -12.27 -21.68 2.85
N MET A 97 -10.97 -21.97 2.85
CA MET A 97 -10.22 -22.33 4.06
C MET A 97 -9.36 -21.16 4.50
N PHE A 98 -9.42 -20.84 5.80
CA PHE A 98 -8.63 -19.77 6.40
C PHE A 98 -7.40 -20.32 7.13
N ASP A 99 -6.27 -19.66 6.95
CA ASP A 99 -5.04 -19.88 7.72
C ASP A 99 -4.61 -18.56 8.35
N GLN A 100 -4.58 -18.54 9.69
CA GLN A 100 -4.21 -17.36 10.48
C GLN A 100 -2.76 -17.44 10.97
N SER A 101 -1.90 -18.16 10.23
CA SER A 101 -0.51 -18.39 10.59
C SER A 101 0.45 -17.67 9.64
N PHE A 102 1.70 -17.58 10.06
CA PHE A 102 2.82 -17.14 9.23
C PHE A 102 3.60 -18.34 8.63
N SER A 103 2.99 -19.53 8.56
CA SER A 103 3.70 -20.76 8.14
C SER A 103 3.76 -20.98 6.63
N LYS A 104 3.23 -20.02 5.86
CA LYS A 104 3.11 -20.13 4.40
C LYS A 104 4.23 -19.38 3.69
N LYS A 105 4.42 -19.71 2.42
CA LYS A 105 5.33 -19.00 1.52
C LYS A 105 4.55 -18.32 0.42
N ALA A 106 5.14 -17.24 -0.10
CA ALA A 106 4.55 -16.41 -1.12
C ALA A 106 5.34 -16.52 -2.42
N THR A 107 4.65 -16.63 -3.56
CA THR A 107 5.28 -16.39 -4.87
C THR A 107 5.29 -14.91 -5.25
N LEU A 108 4.33 -14.16 -4.71
CA LEU A 108 4.24 -12.70 -4.78
C LEU A 108 3.85 -12.18 -3.40
N LEU A 109 4.55 -11.17 -2.90
CA LEU A 109 4.22 -10.49 -1.66
C LEU A 109 4.59 -9.01 -1.76
N VAL A 110 3.74 -8.13 -1.27
CA VAL A 110 4.05 -6.72 -1.01
C VAL A 110 3.62 -6.39 0.41
N TYR A 111 4.45 -5.68 1.16
CA TYR A 111 4.19 -5.37 2.56
C TYR A 111 4.80 -4.05 3.02
N ALA A 112 4.29 -3.54 4.13
CA ALA A 112 4.81 -2.39 4.85
C ALA A 112 4.41 -2.46 6.33
N SER A 113 5.15 -1.77 7.20
CA SER A 113 4.76 -1.55 8.60
C SER A 113 4.16 -0.16 8.78
N VAL A 114 2.91 -0.08 9.28
CA VAL A 114 2.18 1.18 9.46
C VAL A 114 1.55 1.23 10.84
N SER A 115 2.20 1.90 11.79
CA SER A 115 1.71 2.00 13.17
C SER A 115 0.50 2.93 13.33
N GLU A 116 0.39 3.95 12.46
CA GLU A 116 -0.60 5.00 12.58
C GLU A 116 -1.24 5.34 11.23
N TRP A 117 -2.53 5.65 11.27
CA TRP A 117 -3.36 5.86 10.09
C TRP A 117 -4.18 7.15 10.20
N ASN A 118 -4.15 7.97 9.16
CA ASN A 118 -5.03 9.12 8.97
C ASN A 118 -6.33 8.66 8.30
N ASN A 119 -7.48 8.96 8.94
CA ASN A 119 -8.79 8.59 8.43
C ASN A 119 -9.39 9.70 7.57
N ILE A 120 -9.85 9.35 6.37
CA ILE A 120 -10.42 10.26 5.39
C ILE A 120 -11.77 9.70 4.95
N VAL A 121 -12.83 10.50 5.07
CA VAL A 121 -14.16 10.09 4.58
C VAL A 121 -14.16 10.11 3.06
N ILE A 122 -14.49 8.99 2.43
CA ILE A 122 -14.64 8.90 0.98
C ILE A 122 -15.94 9.62 0.58
N PRO A 123 -15.88 10.66 -0.28
CA PRO A 123 -17.07 11.34 -0.76
C PRO A 123 -18.02 10.38 -1.48
N ASN A 124 -19.34 10.54 -1.28
CA ASN A 124 -20.35 9.61 -1.81
C ASN A 124 -20.45 9.58 -3.36
N ASN A 125 -19.77 10.48 -4.07
CA ASN A 125 -19.66 10.49 -5.53
C ASN A 125 -18.44 9.70 -6.05
N VAL A 126 -17.55 9.25 -5.17
CA VAL A 126 -16.48 8.29 -5.48
C VAL A 126 -17.07 6.88 -5.29
N VAL A 127 -17.37 6.20 -6.39
CA VAL A 127 -18.17 4.97 -6.38
C VAL A 127 -17.44 3.80 -7.02
N THR A 128 -16.76 4.04 -8.14
CA THR A 128 -16.11 3.00 -8.95
C THR A 128 -14.64 2.80 -8.55
N TYR A 129 -14.06 1.68 -8.99
CA TYR A 129 -12.64 1.39 -8.81
C TYR A 129 -11.73 2.50 -9.38
N GLU A 130 -12.00 2.99 -10.59
CA GLU A 130 -11.22 4.07 -11.23
C GLU A 130 -11.32 5.39 -10.45
N GLN A 131 -12.52 5.75 -10.00
CA GLN A 131 -12.71 6.94 -9.16
C GLN A 131 -11.99 6.83 -7.82
N LEU A 132 -11.98 5.64 -7.23
CA LEU A 132 -11.25 5.36 -6.00
C LEU A 132 -9.74 5.51 -6.21
N GLU A 133 -9.18 4.99 -7.30
CA GLU A 133 -7.76 5.15 -7.61
C GLU A 133 -7.37 6.63 -7.70
N ALA A 134 -8.15 7.42 -8.46
CA ALA A 134 -7.92 8.85 -8.60
C ALA A 134 -8.03 9.57 -7.24
N PHE A 135 -9.01 9.19 -6.42
CA PHE A 135 -9.21 9.76 -5.09
C PHE A 135 -8.06 9.43 -4.15
N ILE A 136 -7.58 8.19 -4.12
CA ILE A 136 -6.43 7.76 -3.30
C ILE A 136 -5.18 8.55 -3.67
N LYS A 137 -4.88 8.69 -4.97
CA LYS A 137 -3.74 9.50 -5.43
C LYS A 137 -3.88 10.96 -4.97
N GLN A 138 -5.07 11.54 -5.13
CA GLN A 138 -5.32 12.93 -4.72
C GLN A 138 -5.13 13.12 -3.21
N GLU A 139 -5.68 12.22 -2.40
CA GLU A 139 -5.56 12.29 -0.94
C GLU A 139 -4.13 11.99 -0.46
N ALA A 140 -3.40 11.09 -1.13
CA ALA A 140 -1.98 10.87 -0.85
C ALA A 140 -1.16 12.15 -1.03
N VAL A 141 -1.34 12.88 -2.13
CA VAL A 141 -0.66 14.17 -2.35
C VAL A 141 -1.04 15.21 -1.28
N LYS A 142 -2.34 15.32 -0.93
CA LYS A 142 -2.80 16.25 0.13
C LYS A 142 -2.20 15.90 1.49
N ASN A 143 -2.04 14.62 1.76
CA ASN A 143 -1.41 14.07 2.95
C ASN A 143 0.08 13.78 2.70
N ARG A 144 0.75 14.59 1.87
CA ARG A 144 2.21 14.63 1.61
C ARG A 144 2.92 13.28 1.49
N ILE A 145 2.22 12.26 1.00
CA ILE A 145 2.78 10.97 0.62
C ILE A 145 3.37 11.12 -0.78
N ASP A 146 4.62 10.69 -0.95
CA ASP A 146 5.24 10.63 -2.26
C ASP A 146 4.53 9.56 -3.11
N THR A 147 3.85 9.99 -4.17
CA THR A 147 3.14 9.10 -5.08
C THR A 147 4.02 8.46 -6.15
N ASP A 148 5.28 8.89 -6.26
CA ASP A 148 6.27 8.22 -7.13
C ASP A 148 6.82 6.95 -6.45
N ALA A 149 6.82 6.93 -5.12
CA ALA A 149 7.03 5.74 -4.31
C ALA A 149 5.73 4.93 -4.11
N PRO A 150 5.82 3.61 -3.94
CA PRO A 150 4.67 2.81 -3.50
C PRO A 150 4.26 3.11 -2.05
N PHE A 151 2.96 3.00 -1.75
CA PHE A 151 2.45 3.16 -0.39
C PHE A 151 1.21 2.27 -0.12
N PRO A 152 1.00 1.82 1.13
CA PRO A 152 -0.19 1.08 1.51
C PRO A 152 -1.37 2.03 1.80
N PHE A 153 -2.58 1.50 1.68
CA PHE A 153 -3.81 2.15 2.12
C PHE A 153 -4.80 1.11 2.65
N LEU A 154 -5.73 1.55 3.52
CA LEU A 154 -6.88 0.73 3.91
C LEU A 154 -8.17 1.37 3.43
N ILE A 155 -9.19 0.54 3.19
CA ILE A 155 -10.57 0.98 3.00
C ILE A 155 -11.46 0.21 3.96
N GLU A 156 -12.27 0.93 4.72
CA GLU A 156 -13.20 0.35 5.69
C GLU A 156 -14.61 0.87 5.49
N GLY A 157 -15.60 0.00 5.74
CA GLY A 157 -17.00 0.38 5.69
C GLY A 157 -17.85 -0.69 5.03
N THR A 158 -19.09 -0.34 4.71
CA THR A 158 -19.99 -1.24 3.98
C THR A 158 -19.85 -1.01 2.48
N ALA A 159 -19.21 -1.94 1.77
CA ALA A 159 -19.16 -1.92 0.32
C ALA A 159 -20.56 -2.18 -0.27
N LYS A 160 -20.91 -1.49 -1.35
CA LYS A 160 -22.14 -1.79 -2.09
C LYS A 160 -22.01 -3.14 -2.79
N SER A 161 -20.86 -3.38 -3.44
CA SER A 161 -20.45 -4.69 -3.94
C SER A 161 -18.96 -4.78 -4.15
N PHE A 162 -18.44 -6.00 -4.22
CA PHE A 162 -17.09 -6.29 -4.72
C PHE A 162 -17.06 -7.68 -5.35
N ASP A 163 -16.26 -7.80 -6.39
CA ASP A 163 -15.90 -9.06 -7.02
C ASP A 163 -14.56 -9.53 -6.43
N TRP A 164 -14.45 -10.82 -6.16
CA TRP A 164 -13.28 -11.39 -5.51
C TRP A 164 -12.94 -12.76 -6.06
N HIS A 165 -11.69 -13.16 -5.85
CA HIS A 165 -11.26 -14.53 -6.05
C HIS A 165 -10.20 -14.99 -5.04
N VAL A 166 -10.02 -16.30 -4.97
CA VAL A 166 -8.89 -16.99 -4.34
C VAL A 166 -8.41 -18.05 -5.31
N ILE A 167 -7.14 -17.94 -5.72
CA ILE A 167 -6.55 -18.82 -6.73
C ILE A 167 -6.40 -20.25 -6.18
N ASP A 168 -6.68 -21.25 -7.01
CA ASP A 168 -6.37 -22.66 -6.76
C ASP A 168 -5.78 -23.29 -8.02
N TRP A 169 -4.52 -22.95 -8.30
CA TRP A 169 -3.91 -23.30 -9.57
C TRP A 169 -3.69 -24.80 -9.73
N LYS A 170 -4.05 -25.35 -10.88
CA LYS A 170 -3.85 -26.78 -11.14
C LYS A 170 -2.36 -27.10 -11.23
N GLU A 171 -1.92 -28.13 -10.51
CA GLU A 171 -0.53 -28.59 -10.56
C GLU A 171 -0.14 -29.00 -11.99
N GLY A 172 1.03 -28.55 -12.43
CA GLY A 172 1.55 -28.78 -13.78
C GLY A 172 0.90 -27.96 -14.90
N ASP A 173 -0.06 -27.08 -14.59
CA ASP A 173 -0.64 -26.18 -15.60
C ASP A 173 0.31 -25.01 -15.90
N THR A 174 0.77 -24.94 -17.15
CA THR A 174 1.74 -23.95 -17.63
C THR A 174 1.11 -22.81 -18.41
N GLU A 175 -0.21 -22.82 -18.64
CA GLU A 175 -0.90 -21.79 -19.41
C GLU A 175 -1.45 -20.71 -18.47
N HIS A 176 -0.77 -19.56 -18.43
CA HIS A 176 -1.15 -18.43 -17.59
C HIS A 176 -1.95 -17.39 -18.39
N SER A 177 -3.13 -17.03 -17.89
CA SER A 177 -3.92 -15.89 -18.36
C SER A 177 -4.69 -15.27 -17.20
N HIS A 178 -5.00 -13.98 -17.29
CA HIS A 178 -5.74 -13.28 -16.24
C HIS A 178 -7.09 -13.96 -15.94
N LYS A 179 -7.80 -14.38 -17.00
CA LYS A 179 -9.05 -15.14 -16.88
C LYS A 179 -8.86 -16.44 -16.08
N LYS A 180 -7.79 -17.20 -16.35
CA LYS A 180 -7.50 -18.43 -15.63
C LYS A 180 -7.16 -18.18 -14.17
N HIS A 181 -6.42 -17.10 -13.85
CA HIS A 181 -6.12 -16.76 -12.46
C HIS A 181 -7.42 -16.59 -11.65
N ILE A 182 -8.35 -15.77 -12.14
CA ILE A 182 -9.67 -15.57 -11.51
C ILE A 182 -10.48 -16.87 -11.44
N SER A 183 -10.52 -17.66 -12.53
CA SER A 183 -11.41 -18.82 -12.63
C SER A 183 -10.84 -20.14 -12.10
N SER A 184 -9.58 -20.16 -11.67
CA SER A 184 -8.89 -21.39 -11.23
C SER A 184 -9.35 -21.89 -9.86
N GLY A 185 -9.75 -20.97 -8.98
CA GLY A 185 -10.29 -21.30 -7.66
C GLY A 185 -11.69 -20.72 -7.45
N LEU A 186 -11.98 -20.31 -6.21
CA LEU A 186 -13.28 -19.73 -5.86
C LEU A 186 -13.30 -18.26 -6.21
N ASN A 187 -14.42 -17.80 -6.76
CA ASN A 187 -14.67 -16.40 -7.06
C ASN A 187 -16.16 -16.06 -6.90
N GLY A 188 -16.48 -14.77 -6.89
CA GLY A 188 -17.86 -14.32 -6.99
C GLY A 188 -18.06 -12.86 -6.62
N THR A 189 -19.32 -12.45 -6.63
CA THR A 189 -19.73 -11.10 -6.24
C THR A 189 -20.37 -11.11 -4.85
N VAL A 190 -19.90 -10.24 -3.96
CA VAL A 190 -20.52 -9.98 -2.66
C VAL A 190 -21.19 -8.63 -2.70
N ARG A 191 -22.33 -8.49 -2.00
CA ARG A 191 -23.10 -7.24 -1.95
C ARG A 191 -23.39 -6.83 -0.51
N LYS A 192 -23.46 -5.52 -0.27
CA LYS A 192 -23.87 -4.89 1.00
C LYS A 192 -23.19 -5.52 2.21
N ARG A 193 -21.87 -5.49 2.21
CA ARG A 193 -21.07 -6.17 3.23
C ARG A 193 -20.08 -5.23 3.87
N GLN A 194 -19.98 -5.31 5.19
CA GLN A 194 -18.93 -4.65 5.95
C GLN A 194 -17.59 -5.35 5.69
N VAL A 195 -16.60 -4.55 5.30
CA VAL A 195 -15.30 -5.01 4.85
C VAL A 195 -14.18 -4.18 5.46
N GLU A 196 -13.01 -4.79 5.49
CA GLU A 196 -11.72 -4.13 5.59
C GLU A 196 -10.92 -4.57 4.36
N MET A 197 -10.43 -3.61 3.60
CA MET A 197 -9.63 -3.84 2.39
C MET A 197 -8.25 -3.26 2.62
N LEU A 198 -7.22 -4.04 2.29
CA LEU A 198 -5.84 -3.58 2.25
C LEU A 198 -5.46 -3.43 0.78
N GLY A 199 -4.85 -2.30 0.45
CA GLY A 199 -4.28 -2.10 -0.86
C GLY A 199 -2.90 -1.47 -0.85
N PHE A 200 -2.20 -1.62 -1.96
CA PHE A 200 -0.97 -0.92 -2.26
C PHE A 200 -1.15 -0.13 -3.55
N TYR A 201 -0.75 1.14 -3.52
CA TYR A 201 -0.73 2.02 -4.68
C TYR A 201 0.72 2.12 -5.20
N SER A 202 0.92 2.06 -6.51
CA SER A 202 2.19 2.42 -7.15
C SER A 202 2.08 2.73 -8.63
N ASN A 203 2.68 3.85 -9.06
CA ASN A 203 2.84 4.18 -10.49
C ASN A 203 3.96 3.38 -11.18
N ALA A 204 4.90 2.79 -10.41
CA ALA A 204 6.14 2.22 -10.93
C ALA A 204 6.16 0.68 -11.01
N HIS A 205 5.18 0.00 -10.38
CA HIS A 205 5.22 -1.45 -10.16
C HIS A 205 4.15 -2.24 -10.93
N HIS A 206 3.70 -1.71 -12.07
CA HIS A 206 2.83 -2.44 -13.01
C HIS A 206 3.46 -3.77 -13.43
N ALA A 207 2.64 -4.82 -13.40
CA ALA A 207 3.05 -6.21 -13.65
C ALA A 207 4.16 -6.73 -12.72
N ILE A 208 4.41 -6.05 -11.59
CA ILE A 208 5.22 -6.55 -10.48
C ILE A 208 4.26 -6.96 -9.37
N PHE A 209 3.69 -6.01 -8.63
CA PHE A 209 2.65 -6.31 -7.65
C PHE A 209 1.37 -5.56 -7.93
N THR A 210 1.31 -4.63 -8.89
CA THR A 210 0.03 -4.07 -9.38
C THR A 210 -0.31 -4.67 -10.73
N HIS A 211 -1.61 -4.74 -11.05
CA HIS A 211 -2.05 -5.18 -12.37
C HIS A 211 -1.57 -4.20 -13.45
N HIS A 212 -1.51 -4.61 -14.72
CA HIS A 212 -0.94 -3.78 -15.77
C HIS A 212 -1.83 -2.60 -16.21
N THR A 213 -3.05 -2.51 -15.69
CA THR A 213 -4.06 -1.49 -16.05
C THR A 213 -4.46 -0.58 -14.90
N THR A 214 -3.91 -0.78 -13.71
CA THR A 214 -4.29 -0.06 -12.48
C THR A 214 -3.05 0.10 -11.61
N ASN A 215 -2.98 1.24 -10.92
CA ASN A 215 -1.93 1.53 -9.96
C ASN A 215 -2.20 0.86 -8.60
N MET A 216 -3.32 0.16 -8.43
CA MET A 216 -3.73 -0.47 -7.18
C MET A 216 -3.67 -2.00 -7.24
N HIS A 217 -3.35 -2.61 -6.10
CA HIS A 217 -3.57 -4.03 -5.81
C HIS A 217 -4.27 -4.11 -4.46
N ILE A 218 -5.45 -4.75 -4.42
CA ILE A 218 -6.33 -4.75 -3.24
C ILE A 218 -6.73 -6.17 -2.88
N HIS A 219 -6.60 -6.52 -1.61
CA HIS A 219 -7.19 -7.71 -1.00
C HIS A 219 -8.24 -7.27 0.03
N VAL A 220 -9.26 -8.10 0.24
CA VAL A 220 -10.39 -7.83 1.14
C VAL A 220 -10.47 -8.89 2.23
N LYS A 221 -11.00 -8.53 3.39
CA LYS A 221 -11.68 -9.44 4.31
C LYS A 221 -13.03 -8.90 4.74
N THR A 222 -14.03 -9.76 4.86
CA THR A 222 -15.31 -9.40 5.47
C THR A 222 -15.19 -9.42 6.98
N THR A 223 -15.90 -8.53 7.68
CA THR A 223 -15.80 -8.46 9.16
C THR A 223 -16.41 -9.67 9.87
N ASP A 224 -17.24 -10.46 9.18
CA ASP A 224 -17.72 -11.75 9.66
C ASP A 224 -16.77 -12.92 9.35
N ASN A 225 -15.57 -12.64 8.82
CA ASN A 225 -14.51 -13.60 8.49
C ASN A 225 -14.99 -14.75 7.59
N LYS A 226 -15.92 -14.49 6.68
CA LYS A 226 -16.42 -15.49 5.73
C LYS A 226 -15.70 -15.46 4.39
N ILE A 227 -15.18 -14.28 4.01
CA ILE A 227 -14.50 -14.09 2.74
C ILE A 227 -13.22 -13.30 3.00
N ALA A 228 -12.11 -13.79 2.47
CA ALA A 228 -10.90 -13.01 2.26
C ALA A 228 -10.20 -13.48 0.97
N GLY A 229 -9.61 -12.54 0.24
CA GLY A 229 -8.98 -12.82 -1.05
C GLY A 229 -8.71 -11.56 -1.85
N HIS A 230 -8.35 -11.74 -3.12
CA HIS A 230 -8.10 -10.65 -4.05
C HIS A 230 -9.41 -9.93 -4.43
N VAL A 231 -9.35 -8.62 -4.69
CA VAL A 231 -10.47 -7.83 -5.20
C VAL A 231 -10.28 -7.55 -6.69
N ASP A 232 -11.18 -8.08 -7.50
CA ASP A 232 -11.16 -7.90 -8.97
C ASP A 232 -11.81 -6.59 -9.41
N ASP A 233 -12.93 -6.23 -8.77
CA ASP A 233 -13.65 -4.97 -8.98
C ASP A 233 -14.47 -4.61 -7.74
N LEU A 234 -14.88 -3.34 -7.60
CA LEU A 234 -15.67 -2.89 -6.47
C LEU A 234 -16.60 -1.73 -6.80
N THR A 235 -17.66 -1.63 -5.99
CA THR A 235 -18.53 -0.47 -5.90
C THR A 235 -18.60 -0.04 -4.43
N LEU A 236 -18.09 1.15 -4.14
CA LEU A 236 -18.09 1.69 -2.79
C LEU A 236 -19.50 1.98 -2.31
N GLY A 237 -19.71 1.76 -1.00
CA GLY A 237 -20.88 2.26 -0.31
C GLY A 237 -20.67 3.69 0.18
N LYS A 238 -21.71 4.24 0.81
CA LYS A 238 -21.67 5.60 1.35
C LYS A 238 -20.89 5.65 2.67
N GLY A 239 -20.15 6.73 2.87
CA GLY A 239 -19.44 6.98 4.14
C GLY A 239 -18.34 5.97 4.47
N MET A 240 -17.82 5.27 3.46
CA MET A 240 -16.62 4.45 3.65
C MET A 240 -15.42 5.34 3.96
N LEU A 241 -14.44 4.78 4.66
CA LEU A 241 -13.22 5.47 5.07
C LEU A 241 -12.05 4.98 4.23
N LEU A 242 -11.25 5.91 3.73
CA LEU A 242 -9.90 5.69 3.28
C LEU A 242 -8.97 5.93 4.47
N LYS A 243 -8.00 5.04 4.68
CA LYS A 243 -6.91 5.27 5.61
C LYS A 243 -5.58 5.33 4.88
N LEU A 244 -4.81 6.37 5.16
CA LEU A 244 -3.45 6.55 4.64
C LEU A 244 -2.47 6.57 5.81
N PRO A 245 -1.20 6.14 5.63
CA PRO A 245 -0.19 6.23 6.67
C PRO A 245 -0.12 7.64 7.26
N ALA A 246 -0.10 7.74 8.59
CA ALA A 246 0.08 9.02 9.25
C ALA A 246 1.53 9.52 9.06
N HIS A 247 1.69 10.84 9.07
CA HIS A 247 3.02 11.43 9.18
C HIS A 247 3.46 11.43 10.64
N ASN A 248 4.62 10.84 10.89
CA ASN A 248 5.45 11.21 12.02
C ASN A 248 6.39 12.35 11.64
#